data_AF-A0A7Y5D819-F1
#
_entry.id   AF-A0A7Y5D819-F1
#
_cell.length_a   1.000
_cell.length_b   1.000
_cell.length_c   1.000
_cell.angle_alpha   90.00
_cell.angle_beta   90.00
_cell.angle_gamma   90.00
#
_symmetry.space_group_name_H-M   'P 1'
#
loop_
_entity.id
_entity.type
_entity.pdbx_description
1 polymer ?
#
loop_
_entity_poly.entity_id
_entity_poly.type
_entity_poly.pdbx_seq_one_letter_code
_entity_poly.pdbx_strand_id
1 'polypeptide(L)'
;MKYDDAEYYFLDFETDLPNENGGRHMGLFLEWAIRRGLANDELMAEADALRSGGTSGLDLLFDHCDGKLLDDDLGVEGNAFAADYYEKHHIHDFIEAMNVKSDASVDEIFGADLTAQRHARVLWQLDRRYSDWRRKFGLMSKEALLERLLVTIQPIAEAAGFPRVAASVWGTHQMNATFERRGAWGHQRFDLIAVDSPEWFHGVRVEFTVHIKGLYEAIVAEKTLDQGSVTSLQDSAAIPFARVAEGWSGPMQDYLLRDAGFWIFREEDIAPLAAWLATRLRTFALPTLRGLDGVDALALAYGTRPMSASPIHDAIDPYAALLSAEQARHPRLGAMLAETEEAIRGIDTSAQTYNQWGALRLIERIRERSKAWL
;
A
#
# COMPACT_ATOMS: atom_id res chain seq x y z
N MET A 1 -8.25 23.17 24.15
CA MET A 1 -9.60 22.58 24.25
C MET A 1 -9.50 21.34 25.11
N LYS A 2 -10.46 21.08 25.99
CA LYS A 2 -10.52 19.83 26.75
C LYS A 2 -11.61 18.95 26.14
N TYR A 3 -11.23 17.75 25.72
CA TYR A 3 -12.16 16.74 25.20
C TYR A 3 -12.82 15.96 26.33
N ASP A 4 -12.04 15.58 27.35
CA ASP A 4 -12.56 14.84 28.49
C ASP A 4 -11.64 14.93 29.72
N ASP A 5 -12.14 14.49 30.87
CA ASP A 5 -11.47 14.57 32.17
C ASP A 5 -11.87 13.39 33.05
N ALA A 6 -10.88 12.60 33.47
CA ALA A 6 -11.14 11.41 34.28
C ALA A 6 -11.76 11.78 35.64
N GLU A 7 -11.49 13.00 36.14
CA GLU A 7 -12.05 13.50 37.39
C GLU A 7 -13.58 13.56 37.39
N TYR A 8 -14.22 13.69 36.22
CA TYR A 8 -15.69 13.67 36.13
C TYR A 8 -16.28 12.34 36.60
N TYR A 9 -15.55 11.24 36.44
CA TYR A 9 -16.01 9.91 36.78
C TYR A 9 -15.63 9.48 38.19
N PHE A 10 -14.59 10.09 38.78
CA PHE A 10 -14.09 9.71 40.12
C PHE A 10 -15.10 9.97 41.24
N LEU A 11 -15.92 11.02 41.10
CA LEU A 11 -16.92 11.39 42.10
C LEU A 11 -18.21 10.56 42.01
N ASP A 12 -18.39 9.84 40.91
CA ASP A 12 -19.59 9.06 40.59
C ASP A 12 -19.40 7.55 40.82
N PHE A 13 -18.20 7.11 41.25
CA PHE A 13 -18.01 5.74 41.71
C PHE A 13 -18.69 5.54 43.07
N GLU A 14 -19.67 4.64 43.13
CA GLU A 14 -20.31 4.20 44.39
C GLU A 14 -19.57 2.98 45.00
N THR A 15 -18.46 2.57 44.37
CA THR A 15 -17.65 1.40 44.73
C THR A 15 -16.16 1.73 44.94
N ASP A 16 -15.40 0.82 45.53
CA ASP A 16 -13.94 0.95 45.76
C ASP A 16 -13.10 0.70 44.47
N LEU A 17 -13.61 1.06 43.29
CA LEU A 17 -12.86 0.92 42.03
C LEU A 17 -11.64 1.86 42.02
N PRO A 18 -10.49 1.45 41.44
CA PRO A 18 -9.39 2.36 41.20
C PRO A 18 -9.85 3.55 40.36
N ASN A 19 -9.54 4.77 40.81
CA ASN A 19 -9.97 6.00 40.15
C ASN A 19 -9.53 6.01 38.68
N GLU A 20 -8.34 5.51 38.37
CA GLU A 20 -7.77 5.43 37.03
C GLU A 20 -8.69 4.74 36.01
N ASN A 21 -9.60 3.86 36.46
CA ASN A 21 -10.57 3.23 35.58
C ASN A 21 -11.51 4.23 34.90
N GLY A 22 -11.78 5.38 35.51
CA GLY A 22 -12.54 6.48 34.90
C GLY A 22 -11.86 7.04 33.64
N GLY A 23 -10.53 6.92 33.54
CA GLY A 23 -9.77 7.35 32.36
C GLY A 23 -9.66 6.31 31.25
N ARG A 24 -10.23 5.10 31.41
CA ARG A 24 -9.95 3.98 30.50
C ARG A 24 -10.36 4.24 29.05
N HIS A 25 -11.51 4.86 28.82
CA HIS A 25 -11.98 5.14 27.46
C HIS A 25 -11.11 6.21 26.77
N MET A 26 -10.58 7.19 27.52
CA MET A 26 -9.58 8.14 27.03
C MET A 26 -8.26 7.43 26.71
N GLY A 27 -7.77 6.59 27.64
CA GLY A 27 -6.51 5.87 27.45
C GLY A 27 -6.53 4.99 26.19
N LEU A 28 -7.65 4.32 25.91
CA LEU A 28 -7.80 3.53 24.68
C LEU A 28 -7.85 4.39 23.42
N PHE A 29 -8.45 5.58 23.49
CA PHE A 29 -8.42 6.54 22.39
C PHE A 29 -7.00 7.05 22.14
N LEU A 30 -6.26 7.36 23.20
CA LEU A 30 -4.88 7.83 23.14
C LEU A 30 -3.95 6.75 22.55
N GLU A 31 -4.09 5.51 23.03
CA GLU A 31 -3.37 4.36 22.45
C GLU A 31 -3.65 4.23 20.96
N TRP A 32 -4.92 4.29 20.56
CA TRP A 32 -5.32 4.24 19.15
C TRP A 32 -4.70 5.39 18.35
N ALA A 33 -4.76 6.62 18.85
CA ALA A 33 -4.22 7.80 18.19
C ALA A 33 -2.71 7.69 17.98
N ILE A 34 -1.96 7.24 18.99
CA ILE A 34 -0.50 7.00 18.89
C ILE A 34 -0.21 5.92 17.84
N ARG A 35 -0.94 4.79 17.88
CA ARG A 35 -0.79 3.70 16.89
C ARG A 35 -1.07 4.16 15.46
N ARG A 36 -1.89 5.20 15.27
CA ARG A 36 -2.26 5.76 13.96
C ARG A 36 -1.46 7.00 13.56
N GLY A 37 -0.52 7.46 14.38
CA GLY A 37 0.27 8.67 14.08
C GLY A 37 -0.55 9.97 14.18
N LEU A 38 -1.54 9.99 15.07
CA LEU A 38 -2.48 11.10 15.27
C LEU A 38 -2.23 11.88 16.57
N ALA A 39 -1.34 11.39 17.44
CA ALA A 39 -0.94 12.08 18.66
C ALA A 39 0.10 13.18 18.38
N ASN A 40 0.38 14.02 19.38
CA ASN A 40 1.46 15.01 19.33
C ASN A 40 2.86 14.34 19.31
N ASP A 41 3.91 15.10 19.01
CA ASP A 41 5.27 14.56 18.89
C ASP A 41 5.81 13.94 20.20
N GLU A 42 5.38 14.45 21.36
CA GLU A 42 5.80 13.96 22.67
C GLU A 42 5.27 12.55 22.94
N LEU A 43 3.96 12.35 22.78
CA LEU A 43 3.31 11.04 22.94
C LEU A 43 3.71 10.06 21.83
N MET A 44 4.04 10.57 20.64
CA MET A 44 4.58 9.73 19.56
C MET A 44 5.95 9.13 19.90
N ALA A 45 6.71 9.73 20.83
CA ALA A 45 7.97 9.16 21.31
C ALA A 45 7.75 7.83 22.07
N GLU A 46 6.57 7.62 22.66
CA GLU A 46 6.20 6.42 23.41
C GLU A 46 5.63 5.28 22.54
N ALA A 47 5.54 5.50 21.22
CA ALA A 47 4.89 4.56 20.31
C ALA A 47 5.55 3.16 20.29
N ASP A 48 6.88 3.08 20.46
CA ASP A 48 7.59 1.80 20.52
C ASP A 48 7.30 1.05 21.83
N ALA A 49 7.30 1.75 22.97
CA ALA A 49 6.95 1.18 24.26
C ALA A 49 5.50 0.66 24.27
N LEU A 50 4.58 1.42 23.68
CA LEU A 50 3.18 1.02 23.53
C LEU A 50 3.03 -0.20 22.60
N ARG A 51 3.79 -0.28 21.51
CA ARG A 51 3.80 -1.42 20.59
C ARG A 51 4.37 -2.69 21.22
N SER A 52 5.40 -2.56 22.06
CA SER A 52 5.99 -3.70 22.77
C SER A 52 5.23 -4.11 24.03
N GLY A 53 4.18 -3.38 24.41
CA GLY A 53 3.41 -3.61 25.64
C GLY A 53 4.17 -3.20 26.91
N GLY A 54 5.17 -2.32 26.79
CA GLY A 54 5.92 -1.76 27.91
C GLY A 54 5.18 -0.62 28.64
N THR A 55 4.15 -0.05 28.00
CA THR A 55 3.20 0.91 28.57
C THR A 55 1.82 0.66 27.97
N SER A 56 0.77 1.24 28.56
CA SER A 56 -0.59 1.26 28.02
C SER A 56 -1.04 2.70 27.75
N GLY A 57 -2.08 2.88 26.93
CA GLY A 57 -2.64 4.22 26.72
C GLY A 57 -3.23 4.83 27.99
N LEU A 58 -3.64 4.01 28.96
CA LEU A 58 -4.11 4.49 30.26
C LEU A 58 -2.96 5.02 31.11
N ASP A 59 -1.84 4.30 31.15
CA ASP A 59 -0.64 4.76 31.86
C ASP A 59 -0.15 6.08 31.25
N LEU A 60 -0.06 6.16 29.91
CA LEU A 60 0.33 7.38 29.21
C LEU A 60 -0.61 8.57 29.51
N LEU A 61 -1.91 8.34 29.61
CA LEU A 61 -2.88 9.39 29.94
C LEU A 61 -2.60 9.99 31.33
N PHE A 62 -2.26 9.17 32.32
CA PHE A 62 -1.99 9.66 33.68
C PHE A 62 -0.56 10.18 33.84
N ASP A 63 0.42 9.58 33.18
CA ASP A 63 1.83 9.94 33.29
C ASP A 63 2.17 11.21 32.50
N HIS A 64 1.50 11.45 31.36
CA HIS A 64 1.81 12.57 30.46
C HIS A 64 0.68 13.60 30.33
N CYS A 65 -0.58 13.23 30.55
CA CYS A 65 -1.73 14.09 30.29
C CYS A 65 -2.53 14.44 31.56
N ASP A 66 -2.00 14.18 32.76
CA ASP A 66 -2.65 14.44 34.06
C ASP A 66 -4.09 13.85 34.16
N GLY A 67 -4.35 12.73 33.48
CA GLY A 67 -5.68 12.09 33.46
C GLY A 67 -6.72 12.82 32.58
N LYS A 68 -6.28 13.73 31.71
CA LYS A 68 -7.13 14.60 30.88
C LYS A 68 -6.79 14.39 29.41
N LEU A 69 -7.79 14.48 28.53
CA LEU A 69 -7.56 14.50 27.10
C LEU A 69 -7.78 15.92 26.58
N LEU A 70 -6.70 16.55 26.14
CA LEU A 70 -6.62 17.91 25.63
C LEU A 70 -6.30 17.91 24.13
N ASP A 71 -6.49 19.06 23.49
CA ASP A 71 -6.05 19.25 22.10
C ASP A 71 -4.53 19.26 21.95
N ASP A 72 -3.80 19.67 22.99
CA ASP A 72 -2.34 19.63 23.00
C ASP A 72 -1.78 18.19 22.92
N ASP A 73 -2.57 17.17 23.28
CA ASP A 73 -2.17 15.74 23.22
C ASP A 73 -2.21 15.17 21.80
N LEU A 74 -2.87 15.86 20.87
CA LEU A 74 -3.14 15.38 19.53
C LEU A 74 -2.46 16.25 18.46
N GLY A 75 -2.11 15.63 17.34
CA GLY A 75 -1.74 16.35 16.13
C GLY A 75 -2.95 17.04 15.49
N VAL A 76 -2.71 17.85 14.45
CA VAL A 76 -3.77 18.59 13.75
C VAL A 76 -4.90 17.67 13.25
N GLU A 77 -4.56 16.53 12.65
CA GLU A 77 -5.54 15.57 12.12
C GLU A 77 -6.28 14.83 13.25
N GLY A 78 -5.57 14.46 14.33
CA GLY A 78 -6.17 13.86 15.52
C GLY A 78 -7.20 14.79 16.15
N ASN A 79 -6.86 16.07 16.30
CA ASN A 79 -7.78 17.11 16.81
C ASN A 79 -9.00 17.31 15.92
N ALA A 80 -8.82 17.29 14.59
CA ALA A 80 -9.94 17.44 13.66
C ALA A 80 -10.91 16.25 13.74
N PHE A 81 -10.39 15.02 13.88
CA PHE A 81 -11.21 13.84 14.11
C PHE A 81 -11.90 13.90 15.48
N ALA A 82 -11.15 14.15 16.55
CA ALA A 82 -11.67 14.23 17.91
C ALA A 82 -12.79 15.28 18.02
N ALA A 83 -12.66 16.44 17.37
CA ALA A 83 -13.70 17.47 17.36
C ALA A 83 -15.01 17.04 16.66
N ASP A 84 -14.98 16.18 15.63
CA ASP A 84 -16.22 15.68 15.02
C ASP A 84 -16.81 14.49 15.79
N TYR A 85 -15.95 13.63 16.33
CA TYR A 85 -16.29 12.30 16.83
C TYR A 85 -16.48 12.24 18.35
N TYR A 86 -15.57 12.83 19.11
CA TYR A 86 -15.30 12.43 20.49
C TYR A 86 -16.51 12.64 21.41
N GLU A 87 -16.92 13.88 21.60
CA GLU A 87 -18.07 14.24 22.46
C GLU A 87 -19.39 13.59 22.02
N LYS A 88 -19.57 13.38 20.70
CA LYS A 88 -20.84 12.91 20.15
C LYS A 88 -21.03 11.39 20.24
N HIS A 89 -19.94 10.64 20.17
CA HIS A 89 -20.00 9.21 19.86
C HIS A 89 -19.06 8.33 20.68
N HIS A 90 -17.93 8.86 21.18
CA HIS A 90 -16.85 8.03 21.72
C HIS A 90 -17.30 7.18 22.91
N ILE A 91 -17.94 7.78 23.91
CA ILE A 91 -18.36 7.03 25.12
C ILE A 91 -19.40 5.96 24.79
N HIS A 92 -20.34 6.23 23.88
CA HIS A 92 -21.36 5.26 23.46
C HIS A 92 -20.74 4.09 22.70
N ASP A 93 -19.83 4.38 21.77
CA ASP A 93 -19.09 3.37 21.01
C ASP A 93 -18.21 2.51 21.94
N PHE A 94 -17.59 3.13 22.95
CA PHE A 94 -16.82 2.43 23.97
C PHE A 94 -17.71 1.45 24.76
N ILE A 95 -18.86 1.89 25.26
CA ILE A 95 -19.82 1.04 25.99
C ILE A 95 -20.26 -0.16 25.13
N GLU A 96 -20.59 0.09 23.86
CA GLU A 96 -20.97 -0.97 22.90
C GLU A 96 -19.83 -1.95 22.66
N ALA A 97 -18.60 -1.45 22.45
CA ALA A 97 -17.42 -2.26 22.21
C ALA A 97 -17.03 -3.10 23.44
N MET A 98 -17.22 -2.55 24.65
CA MET A 98 -17.04 -3.25 25.92
C MET A 98 -18.14 -4.28 26.20
N ASN A 99 -19.21 -4.30 25.38
CA ASN A 99 -20.37 -5.17 25.54
C ASN A 99 -21.04 -4.97 26.91
N VAL A 100 -21.12 -3.71 27.33
CA VAL A 100 -21.84 -3.27 28.53
C VAL A 100 -23.20 -2.74 28.09
N LYS A 101 -24.22 -2.81 28.97
CA LYS A 101 -25.53 -2.27 28.64
C LYS A 101 -25.46 -0.75 28.49
N SER A 102 -26.28 -0.19 27.61
CA SER A 102 -26.31 1.26 27.37
C SER A 102 -26.82 2.07 28.56
N ASP A 103 -27.54 1.44 29.48
CA ASP A 103 -28.09 2.02 30.72
C ASP A 103 -27.33 1.58 31.98
N ALA A 104 -26.14 0.99 31.81
CA ALA A 104 -25.29 0.58 32.92
C ALA A 104 -24.79 1.77 33.74
N SER A 105 -24.58 1.57 35.04
CA SER A 105 -23.99 2.60 35.91
C SER A 105 -22.52 2.85 35.57
N VAL A 106 -21.98 3.97 36.06
CA VAL A 106 -20.56 4.33 35.93
C VAL A 106 -19.65 3.21 36.48
N ASP A 107 -20.00 2.64 37.64
CA ASP A 107 -19.30 1.48 38.22
C ASP A 107 -19.34 0.24 37.32
N GLU A 108 -20.48 -0.05 36.69
CA GLU A 108 -20.61 -1.20 35.78
C GLU A 108 -19.79 -1.02 34.49
N ILE A 109 -19.73 0.20 33.96
CA ILE A 109 -18.97 0.53 32.75
C ILE A 109 -17.46 0.41 33.00
N PHE A 110 -16.97 1.04 34.07
CA PHE A 110 -15.53 1.13 34.34
C PHE A 110 -15.00 -0.01 35.21
N GLY A 111 -15.89 -0.74 35.89
CA GLY A 111 -15.58 -2.01 36.58
C GLY A 111 -15.52 -3.21 35.65
N ALA A 112 -15.99 -3.11 34.40
CA ALA A 112 -15.92 -4.20 33.44
C ALA A 112 -14.46 -4.54 33.06
N ASP A 113 -14.08 -5.81 33.11
CA ASP A 113 -12.72 -6.25 32.73
C ASP A 113 -12.36 -5.88 31.28
N LEU A 114 -11.18 -5.27 31.10
CA LEU A 114 -10.59 -5.03 29.79
C LEU A 114 -9.82 -6.26 29.32
N THR A 115 -10.56 -7.26 28.82
CA THR A 115 -9.93 -8.42 28.17
C THR A 115 -9.30 -8.02 26.84
N ALA A 116 -8.33 -8.79 26.36
CA ALA A 116 -7.71 -8.57 25.05
C ALA A 116 -8.73 -8.50 23.90
N GLN A 117 -9.84 -9.26 23.98
CA GLN A 117 -10.92 -9.21 23.00
C GLN A 117 -11.68 -7.88 23.04
N ARG A 118 -11.99 -7.36 24.23
CA ARG A 118 -12.67 -6.06 24.38
C ARG A 118 -11.77 -4.91 23.95
N HIS A 119 -10.50 -4.95 24.31
CA HIS A 119 -9.47 -4.01 23.83
C HIS A 119 -9.45 -3.94 22.31
N ALA A 120 -9.31 -5.08 21.62
CA ALA A 120 -9.31 -5.15 20.17
C ALA A 120 -10.60 -4.61 19.53
N ARG A 121 -11.78 -4.85 20.16
CA ARG A 121 -13.07 -4.33 19.69
C ARG A 121 -13.15 -2.80 19.77
N VAL A 122 -12.63 -2.19 20.84
CA VAL A 122 -12.61 -0.72 20.98
C VAL A 122 -11.75 -0.09 19.89
N LEU A 123 -10.53 -0.59 19.68
CA LEU A 123 -9.63 -0.08 18.64
C LEU A 123 -10.25 -0.23 17.23
N TRP A 124 -10.90 -1.36 16.96
CA TRP A 124 -11.59 -1.59 15.69
C TRP A 124 -12.73 -0.58 15.45
N GLN A 125 -13.51 -0.25 16.48
CA GLN A 125 -14.59 0.73 16.36
C GLN A 125 -14.05 2.14 16.05
N LEU A 126 -12.92 2.52 16.67
CA LEU A 126 -12.23 3.78 16.37
C LEU A 126 -11.73 3.84 14.93
N ASP A 127 -11.12 2.76 14.42
CA ASP A 127 -10.69 2.68 13.01
C ASP A 127 -11.85 2.87 12.03
N ARG A 128 -12.99 2.24 12.32
CA ARG A 128 -14.20 2.39 11.50
C ARG A 128 -14.68 3.85 11.50
N ARG A 129 -14.79 4.48 12.67
CA ARG A 129 -15.25 5.87 12.82
C ARG A 129 -14.32 6.87 12.17
N TYR A 130 -13.02 6.67 12.32
CA TYR A 130 -12.00 7.47 11.67
C TYR A 130 -12.09 7.35 10.15
N SER A 131 -12.26 6.14 9.63
CA SER A 131 -12.47 5.91 8.20
C SER A 131 -13.72 6.62 7.68
N ASP A 132 -14.86 6.50 8.38
CA ASP A 132 -16.11 7.20 8.03
C ASP A 132 -15.94 8.72 8.04
N TRP A 133 -15.25 9.26 9.06
CA TRP A 133 -14.94 10.68 9.17
C TRP A 133 -14.07 11.17 8.00
N ARG A 134 -13.01 10.45 7.66
CA ARG A 134 -12.16 10.79 6.51
C ARG A 134 -12.92 10.80 5.18
N ARG A 135 -13.94 9.96 5.01
CA ARG A 135 -14.84 10.00 3.84
C ARG A 135 -15.66 11.29 3.77
N LYS A 136 -16.00 11.87 4.92
CA LYS A 136 -16.85 13.06 5.05
C LYS A 136 -16.07 14.38 4.90
N PHE A 137 -14.79 14.43 5.29
CA PHE A 137 -14.06 15.70 5.48
C PHE A 137 -13.04 16.09 4.39
N GLY A 138 -13.16 15.58 3.17
CA GLY A 138 -12.56 16.26 2.00
C GLY A 138 -11.15 15.84 1.62
N LEU A 139 -10.90 14.53 1.54
CA LEU A 139 -9.79 14.05 0.73
C LEU A 139 -9.93 14.59 -0.69
N MET A 140 -8.82 15.04 -1.27
CA MET A 140 -8.80 15.58 -2.62
C MET A 140 -9.40 14.57 -3.60
N SER A 141 -10.30 15.01 -4.49
CA SER A 141 -10.84 14.07 -5.50
C SER A 141 -9.69 13.52 -6.35
N LYS A 142 -9.88 12.33 -6.92
CA LYS A 142 -8.88 11.74 -7.85
C LYS A 142 -8.50 12.70 -8.99
N GLU A 143 -9.45 13.51 -9.47
CA GLU A 143 -9.23 14.53 -10.49
C GLU A 143 -8.27 15.62 -10.00
N ALA A 144 -8.58 16.23 -8.86
CA ALA A 144 -7.75 17.28 -8.30
C ALA A 144 -6.36 16.77 -7.89
N LEU A 145 -6.28 15.54 -7.38
CA LEU A 145 -5.01 14.90 -7.03
C LEU A 145 -4.15 14.68 -8.28
N LEU A 146 -4.74 14.11 -9.33
CA LEU A 146 -4.04 13.88 -10.59
C LEU A 146 -3.56 15.20 -11.21
N GLU A 147 -4.40 16.23 -11.25
CA GLU A 147 -4.04 17.55 -11.78
C GLU A 147 -2.81 18.14 -11.08
N ARG A 148 -2.75 18.05 -9.74
CA ARG A 148 -1.60 18.57 -8.98
C ARG A 148 -0.31 17.82 -9.27
N LEU A 149 -0.37 16.49 -9.36
CA LEU A 149 0.81 15.68 -9.68
C LEU A 149 1.29 15.97 -11.11
N LEU A 150 0.36 16.12 -12.06
CA LEU A 150 0.67 16.36 -13.46
C LEU A 150 1.49 17.62 -13.70
N VAL A 151 1.28 18.68 -12.91
CA VAL A 151 2.10 19.91 -12.98
C VAL A 151 3.60 19.59 -12.92
N THR A 152 3.98 18.60 -12.10
CA THR A 152 5.38 18.21 -11.92
C THR A 152 5.78 17.04 -12.83
N ILE A 153 4.89 16.06 -13.01
CA ILE A 153 5.20 14.78 -13.66
C ILE A 153 5.13 14.86 -15.20
N GLN A 154 4.15 15.56 -15.75
CA GLN A 154 3.94 15.60 -17.21
C GLN A 154 5.15 16.14 -17.98
N PRO A 155 5.76 17.29 -17.61
CA PRO A 155 6.94 17.80 -18.32
C PRO A 155 8.12 16.81 -18.35
N ILE A 156 8.24 15.97 -17.32
CA ILE A 156 9.31 14.97 -17.20
C ILE A 156 9.08 13.80 -18.14
N ALA A 157 7.85 13.27 -18.17
CA ALA A 157 7.47 12.19 -19.06
C ALA A 157 7.62 12.61 -20.53
N GLU A 158 7.13 13.80 -20.88
CA GLU A 158 7.22 14.36 -22.23
C GLU A 158 8.67 14.60 -22.65
N ALA A 159 9.51 15.18 -21.78
CA ALA A 159 10.94 15.37 -22.05
C ALA A 159 11.70 14.05 -22.23
N ALA A 160 11.24 12.98 -21.58
CA ALA A 160 11.78 11.64 -21.77
C ALA A 160 11.29 10.95 -23.06
N GLY A 161 10.37 11.55 -23.81
CA GLY A 161 9.82 11.00 -25.06
C GLY A 161 8.56 10.17 -24.88
N PHE A 162 7.85 10.33 -23.77
CA PHE A 162 6.53 9.72 -23.52
C PHE A 162 5.46 10.82 -23.54
N PRO A 163 4.92 11.19 -24.72
CA PRO A 163 3.83 12.16 -24.80
C PRO A 163 2.58 11.65 -24.09
N ARG A 164 1.82 12.56 -23.51
CA ARG A 164 0.51 12.25 -22.92
C ARG A 164 -0.47 11.84 -24.02
N VAL A 165 -1.16 10.72 -23.83
CA VAL A 165 -2.22 10.24 -24.73
C VAL A 165 -3.59 10.46 -24.10
N ALA A 166 -4.65 10.36 -24.93
CA ALA A 166 -6.01 10.49 -24.45
C ALA A 166 -6.28 9.45 -23.35
N ALA A 167 -6.92 9.89 -22.27
CA ALA A 167 -7.23 9.02 -21.13
C ALA A 167 -8.13 7.86 -21.57
N SER A 168 -7.77 6.64 -21.19
CA SER A 168 -8.70 5.52 -21.16
C SER A 168 -9.32 5.48 -19.76
N VAL A 169 -10.60 5.87 -19.63
CA VAL A 169 -11.28 5.84 -18.33
C VAL A 169 -11.50 4.38 -17.91
N TRP A 170 -10.89 3.98 -16.79
CA TRP A 170 -11.09 2.65 -16.18
C TRP A 170 -11.73 2.81 -14.80
N GLY A 171 -13.02 2.44 -14.69
CA GLY A 171 -13.73 2.42 -13.41
C GLY A 171 -14.19 3.79 -12.88
N THR A 172 -14.96 3.77 -11.79
CA THR A 172 -15.58 4.96 -11.18
C THR A 172 -14.71 5.63 -10.10
N HIS A 173 -13.69 4.93 -9.61
CA HIS A 173 -12.86 5.35 -8.46
C HIS A 173 -11.41 5.69 -8.83
N GLN A 174 -11.08 5.71 -10.12
CA GLN A 174 -9.73 5.96 -10.60
C GLN A 174 -9.74 6.96 -11.74
N MET A 175 -8.72 7.81 -11.80
CA MET A 175 -8.46 8.71 -12.90
C MET A 175 -6.99 8.55 -13.28
N ASN A 176 -6.73 8.32 -14.56
CA ASN A 176 -5.40 8.06 -15.08
C ASN A 176 -4.93 9.15 -16.04
N ALA A 177 -3.64 9.44 -15.99
CA ALA A 177 -2.92 10.08 -17.07
C ALA A 177 -1.91 9.08 -17.65
N THR A 178 -2.10 8.77 -18.93
CA THR A 178 -1.28 7.81 -19.65
C THR A 178 -0.25 8.54 -20.52
N PHE A 179 1.00 8.11 -20.42
CA PHE A 179 2.11 8.59 -21.23
C PHE A 179 2.66 7.42 -22.03
N GLU A 180 2.69 7.54 -23.37
CA GLU A 180 2.96 6.39 -24.22
C GLU A 180 3.97 6.71 -25.32
N ARG A 181 4.95 5.82 -25.48
CA ARG A 181 5.88 5.79 -26.59
C ARG A 181 5.61 4.57 -27.47
N ARG A 182 5.51 4.77 -28.78
CA ARG A 182 5.29 3.70 -29.76
C ARG A 182 6.50 3.52 -30.68
N GLY A 183 6.72 2.28 -31.10
CA GLY A 183 7.73 1.93 -32.10
C GLY A 183 7.32 0.68 -32.88
N ALA A 184 8.19 0.21 -33.76
CA ALA A 184 7.94 -1.01 -34.54
C ALA A 184 7.80 -2.27 -33.65
N TRP A 185 8.41 -2.23 -32.46
CA TRP A 185 8.37 -3.30 -31.45
C TRP A 185 7.04 -3.36 -30.69
N GLY A 186 6.23 -2.29 -30.70
CA GLY A 186 4.98 -2.18 -29.93
C GLY A 186 4.88 -0.85 -29.20
N HIS A 187 4.54 -0.88 -27.91
CA HIS A 187 4.40 0.33 -27.10
C HIS A 187 4.95 0.17 -25.68
N GLN A 188 5.34 1.30 -25.10
CA GLN A 188 5.80 1.45 -23.72
C GLN A 188 4.93 2.50 -23.06
N ARG A 189 4.42 2.19 -21.86
CA ARG A 189 3.47 3.03 -21.16
C ARG A 189 3.95 3.36 -19.76
N PHE A 190 3.71 4.60 -19.35
CA PHE A 190 3.72 5.03 -17.97
C PHE A 190 2.32 5.56 -17.63
N ASP A 191 1.66 4.93 -16.67
CA ASP A 191 0.38 5.39 -16.13
C ASP A 191 0.58 6.02 -14.76
N LEU A 192 0.03 7.22 -14.57
CA LEU A 192 -0.12 7.89 -13.30
C LEU A 192 -1.60 7.84 -12.92
N ILE A 193 -1.95 7.09 -11.89
CA ILE A 193 -3.34 6.76 -11.55
C ILE A 193 -3.65 7.33 -10.17
N ALA A 194 -4.53 8.32 -10.10
CA ALA A 194 -5.08 8.81 -8.84
C ALA A 194 -6.33 8.00 -8.49
N VAL A 195 -6.44 7.63 -7.21
CA VAL A 195 -7.55 6.79 -6.70
C VAL A 195 -8.17 7.48 -5.51
N ASP A 196 -9.50 7.58 -5.52
CA ASP A 196 -10.30 8.16 -4.44
C ASP A 196 -11.32 7.16 -3.90
N SER A 197 -10.86 5.96 -3.55
CA SER A 197 -11.69 4.94 -2.90
C SER A 197 -11.26 4.77 -1.44
N PRO A 198 -11.92 5.43 -0.48
CA PRO A 198 -11.56 5.32 0.94
C PRO A 198 -11.72 3.89 1.50
N GLU A 199 -12.54 3.08 0.84
CA GLU A 199 -12.74 1.67 1.21
C GLU A 199 -11.57 0.77 0.77
N TRP A 200 -10.79 1.17 -0.25
CA TRP A 200 -9.78 0.30 -0.90
C TRP A 200 -8.39 0.94 -0.95
N PHE A 201 -8.30 2.18 -1.43
CA PHE A 201 -7.05 2.93 -1.59
C PHE A 201 -7.35 4.40 -1.88
N HIS A 202 -6.71 5.32 -1.15
CA HIS A 202 -6.69 6.74 -1.47
C HIS A 202 -5.25 7.21 -1.67
N GLY A 203 -4.91 7.63 -2.89
CA GLY A 203 -3.55 8.00 -3.23
C GLY A 203 -3.24 7.80 -4.71
N VAL A 204 -2.00 7.42 -4.98
CA VAL A 204 -1.45 7.36 -6.34
C VAL A 204 -0.82 6.01 -6.62
N ARG A 205 -1.17 5.43 -7.76
CA ARG A 205 -0.46 4.30 -8.35
C ARG A 205 0.34 4.76 -9.56
N VAL A 206 1.41 4.02 -9.82
CA VAL A 206 2.24 4.20 -11.00
C VAL A 206 2.49 2.86 -11.63
N GLU A 207 2.26 2.76 -12.94
CA GLU A 207 2.49 1.55 -13.70
C GLU A 207 3.41 1.85 -14.87
N PHE A 208 4.38 0.97 -15.11
CA PHE A 208 5.33 1.10 -16.21
C PHE A 208 5.34 -0.21 -16.98
N THR A 209 4.76 -0.22 -18.17
CA THR A 209 4.54 -1.45 -18.93
C THR A 209 5.16 -1.40 -20.32
N VAL A 210 5.50 -2.59 -20.82
CA VAL A 210 6.04 -2.83 -22.16
C VAL A 210 5.14 -3.84 -22.85
N HIS A 211 4.66 -3.48 -24.02
CA HIS A 211 3.96 -4.38 -24.92
C HIS A 211 4.83 -4.65 -26.14
N ILE A 212 5.29 -5.89 -26.27
CA ILE A 212 5.97 -6.39 -27.47
C ILE A 212 5.09 -7.49 -28.04
N LYS A 213 4.46 -7.22 -29.19
CA LYS A 213 3.39 -8.07 -29.74
C LYS A 213 3.73 -9.56 -29.78
N GLY A 214 4.88 -9.92 -30.36
CA GLY A 214 5.29 -11.32 -30.48
C GLY A 214 5.59 -12.01 -29.14
N LEU A 215 6.11 -11.25 -28.17
CA LEU A 215 6.33 -11.76 -26.81
C LEU A 215 5.00 -11.91 -26.06
N TYR A 216 4.12 -10.91 -26.16
CA TYR A 216 2.78 -10.95 -25.59
C TYR A 216 2.00 -12.18 -26.09
N GLU A 217 1.97 -12.41 -27.40
CA GLU A 217 1.29 -13.57 -28.00
C GLU A 217 1.87 -14.90 -27.48
N ALA A 218 3.20 -14.99 -27.31
CA ALA A 218 3.84 -16.17 -26.73
C ALA A 218 3.46 -16.39 -25.26
N ILE A 219 3.42 -15.31 -24.45
CA ILE A 219 3.00 -15.38 -23.04
C ILE A 219 1.53 -15.83 -22.97
N VAL A 220 0.64 -15.25 -23.77
CA VAL A 220 -0.78 -15.64 -23.82
C VAL A 220 -0.92 -17.11 -24.20
N ALA A 221 -0.18 -17.59 -25.21
CA ALA A 221 -0.23 -18.98 -25.63
C ALA A 221 0.20 -19.94 -24.52
N GLU A 222 1.35 -19.67 -23.88
CA GLU A 222 1.88 -20.52 -22.80
C GLU A 222 0.98 -20.49 -21.56
N LYS A 223 0.50 -19.31 -21.16
CA LYS A 223 -0.46 -19.20 -20.06
C LYS A 223 -1.79 -19.88 -20.41
N THR A 224 -2.30 -19.78 -21.62
CA THR A 224 -3.54 -20.49 -22.01
C THR A 224 -3.36 -22.00 -21.93
N LEU A 225 -2.20 -22.53 -22.33
CA LEU A 225 -1.88 -23.96 -22.17
C LEU A 225 -1.83 -24.38 -20.71
N ASP A 226 -1.22 -23.55 -19.86
CA ASP A 226 -1.07 -23.85 -18.43
C ASP A 226 -2.35 -23.63 -17.63
N GLN A 227 -3.22 -22.73 -18.09
CA GLN A 227 -4.31 -22.12 -17.32
C GLN A 227 -5.71 -22.34 -17.91
N GLY A 228 -5.80 -22.86 -19.13
CA GLY A 228 -7.04 -23.00 -19.92
C GLY A 228 -7.55 -21.69 -20.52
N SER A 229 -7.34 -20.55 -19.85
CA SER A 229 -7.67 -19.23 -20.40
C SER A 229 -6.82 -18.13 -19.75
N VAL A 230 -6.69 -16.99 -20.43
CA VAL A 230 -6.04 -15.78 -19.92
C VAL A 230 -7.05 -14.64 -19.98
N THR A 231 -7.46 -14.11 -18.83
CA THR A 231 -8.49 -13.07 -18.74
C THR A 231 -7.96 -11.71 -18.30
N SER A 232 -6.71 -11.61 -17.85
CA SER A 232 -6.18 -10.42 -17.16
C SER A 232 -4.75 -10.03 -17.53
N LEU A 233 -4.21 -10.51 -18.66
CA LEU A 233 -2.90 -10.06 -19.15
C LEU A 233 -3.07 -8.81 -20.02
N GLN A 234 -2.43 -7.71 -19.62
CA GLN A 234 -2.49 -6.44 -20.36
C GLN A 234 -1.26 -6.21 -21.24
N ASP A 235 -0.06 -6.55 -20.72
CA ASP A 235 1.22 -6.23 -21.37
C ASP A 235 2.23 -7.39 -21.26
N SER A 236 3.35 -7.28 -21.99
CA SER A 236 4.40 -8.31 -22.03
C SER A 236 5.27 -8.31 -20.77
N ALA A 237 5.58 -7.13 -20.23
CA ALA A 237 6.42 -6.96 -19.04
C ALA A 237 6.11 -5.64 -18.35
N ALA A 238 6.54 -5.50 -17.09
CA ALA A 238 6.40 -4.27 -16.31
C ALA A 238 7.62 -4.04 -15.41
N ILE A 239 7.83 -2.79 -14.99
CA ILE A 239 8.74 -2.47 -13.88
C ILE A 239 7.95 -2.72 -12.58
N PRO A 240 8.38 -3.64 -11.70
CA PRO A 240 7.65 -3.93 -10.46
C PRO A 240 7.54 -2.68 -9.58
N PHE A 241 6.38 -2.46 -8.95
CA PHE A 241 6.17 -1.30 -8.08
C PHE A 241 7.22 -1.21 -6.97
N ALA A 242 7.58 -2.34 -6.34
CA ALA A 242 8.62 -2.39 -5.32
C ALA A 242 9.98 -1.82 -5.78
N ARG A 243 10.31 -1.98 -7.07
CA ARG A 243 11.52 -1.37 -7.67
C ARG A 243 11.35 0.12 -7.88
N VAL A 244 10.15 0.56 -8.27
CA VAL A 244 9.88 2.00 -8.41
C VAL A 244 9.93 2.68 -7.05
N ALA A 245 9.27 2.11 -6.04
CA ALA A 245 9.13 2.64 -4.68
C ALA A 245 10.40 2.61 -3.83
N GLU A 246 11.46 1.95 -4.29
CA GLU A 246 12.74 1.87 -3.56
C GLU A 246 13.29 3.26 -3.19
N GLY A 247 13.52 3.47 -1.90
CA GLY A 247 13.99 4.75 -1.36
C GLY A 247 12.89 5.77 -1.04
N TRP A 248 11.61 5.42 -1.18
CA TRP A 248 10.50 6.20 -0.62
C TRP A 248 10.35 5.89 0.87
N SER A 249 10.25 6.95 1.70
CA SER A 249 10.08 6.83 3.15
C SER A 249 8.66 7.15 3.65
N GLY A 250 7.78 7.59 2.75
CA GLY A 250 6.39 7.89 3.09
C GLY A 250 5.50 6.65 3.07
N PRO A 251 4.21 6.81 3.39
CA PRO A 251 3.28 5.69 3.48
C PRO A 251 3.04 5.06 2.09
N MET A 252 3.11 3.73 2.05
CA MET A 252 2.83 2.91 0.87
C MET A 252 2.13 1.63 1.31
N GLN A 253 1.39 1.00 0.38
CA GLN A 253 0.80 -0.31 0.62
C GLN A 253 1.04 -1.23 -0.56
N ASP A 254 1.40 -2.46 -0.23
CA ASP A 254 1.68 -3.54 -1.17
C ASP A 254 0.86 -4.79 -0.79
N TYR A 255 -0.46 -4.64 -0.61
CA TYR A 255 -1.31 -5.72 -0.07
C TYR A 255 -1.61 -6.83 -1.10
N LEU A 256 -1.49 -6.53 -2.40
CA LEU A 256 -1.87 -7.46 -3.49
C LEU A 256 -0.83 -7.57 -4.61
N LEU A 257 0.38 -6.98 -4.47
CA LEU A 257 1.49 -6.99 -5.45
C LEU A 257 1.20 -6.38 -6.83
N ARG A 258 -0.08 -6.27 -7.23
CA ARG A 258 -0.59 -5.70 -8.49
C ARG A 258 -1.33 -4.38 -8.31
N ASP A 259 -1.70 -4.03 -7.07
CA ASP A 259 -2.49 -2.85 -6.73
C ASP A 259 -1.73 -1.89 -5.79
N ALA A 260 -0.41 -2.01 -5.75
CA ALA A 260 0.44 -1.25 -4.86
C ALA A 260 0.49 0.24 -5.25
N GLY A 261 0.62 1.10 -4.24
CA GLY A 261 0.57 2.54 -4.45
C GLY A 261 1.12 3.36 -3.29
N PHE A 262 1.34 4.64 -3.58
CA PHE A 262 1.72 5.66 -2.61
C PHE A 262 0.46 6.22 -1.97
N TRP A 263 0.35 6.10 -0.65
CA TRP A 263 -0.75 6.70 0.08
C TRP A 263 -0.54 8.19 0.19
N ILE A 264 -1.62 8.94 0.04
CA ILE A 264 -1.63 10.39 0.29
C ILE A 264 -2.74 10.61 1.30
N PHE A 265 -2.37 11.08 2.48
CA PHE A 265 -3.35 11.28 3.53
C PHE A 265 -3.67 12.75 3.72
N ARG A 266 -2.74 13.63 3.34
CA ARG A 266 -2.83 15.08 3.51
C ARG A 266 -2.44 15.81 2.23
N GLU A 267 -2.89 17.05 2.08
CA GLU A 267 -2.59 17.87 0.90
C GLU A 267 -1.10 18.21 0.82
N GLU A 268 -0.45 18.41 1.97
CA GLU A 268 0.97 18.68 2.09
C GLU A 268 1.86 17.50 1.66
N ASP A 269 1.34 16.27 1.62
CA ASP A 269 2.09 15.09 1.16
C ASP A 269 2.28 15.06 -0.37
N ILE A 270 1.44 15.79 -1.11
CA ILE A 270 1.40 15.75 -2.58
C ILE A 270 2.71 16.31 -3.16
N ALA A 271 3.19 17.45 -2.66
CA ALA A 271 4.39 18.08 -3.20
C ALA A 271 5.68 17.26 -2.95
N PRO A 272 5.94 16.75 -1.72
CA PRO A 272 7.03 15.81 -1.46
C PRO A 272 6.98 14.56 -2.34
N LEU A 273 5.80 13.93 -2.48
CA LEU A 273 5.63 12.77 -3.34
C LEU A 273 5.91 13.12 -4.81
N ALA A 274 5.35 14.23 -5.31
CA ALA A 274 5.57 14.67 -6.68
C ALA A 274 7.06 14.91 -6.97
N ALA A 275 7.77 15.56 -6.06
CA ALA A 275 9.20 15.85 -6.20
C ALA A 275 10.06 14.57 -6.15
N TRP A 276 9.74 13.66 -5.23
CA TRP A 276 10.42 12.37 -5.14
C TRP A 276 10.15 11.51 -6.40
N LEU A 277 8.89 11.37 -6.81
CA LEU A 277 8.50 10.60 -7.98
C LEU A 277 9.12 11.19 -9.25
N ALA A 278 9.14 12.52 -9.39
CA ALA A 278 9.84 13.21 -10.47
C ALA A 278 11.32 12.85 -10.55
N THR A 279 12.00 12.76 -9.41
CA THR A 279 13.40 12.33 -9.33
C THR A 279 13.53 10.86 -9.73
N ARG A 280 12.64 9.99 -9.23
CA ARG A 280 12.65 8.56 -9.55
C ARG A 280 12.36 8.28 -11.02
N LEU A 281 11.42 9.00 -11.62
CA LEU A 281 11.11 8.93 -13.05
C LEU A 281 12.33 9.30 -13.90
N ARG A 282 13.04 10.38 -13.54
CA ARG A 282 14.23 10.84 -14.28
C ARG A 282 15.41 9.91 -14.16
N THR A 283 15.65 9.38 -12.96
CA THR A 283 16.90 8.65 -12.65
C THR A 283 16.78 7.15 -12.86
N PHE A 284 15.57 6.61 -12.86
CA PHE A 284 15.35 5.16 -12.88
C PHE A 284 14.26 4.73 -13.86
N ALA A 285 12.99 5.11 -13.64
CA ALA A 285 11.87 4.42 -14.29
C ALA A 285 11.80 4.68 -15.80
N LEU A 286 11.84 5.94 -16.24
CA LEU A 286 11.75 6.27 -17.68
C LEU A 286 13.02 5.86 -18.47
N PRO A 287 14.25 6.04 -17.96
CA PRO A 287 15.44 5.48 -18.59
C PRO A 287 15.38 3.96 -18.73
N THR A 288 14.94 3.25 -17.68
CA THR A 288 14.78 1.79 -17.71
C THR A 288 13.76 1.41 -18.79
N LEU A 289 12.58 2.03 -18.78
CA LEU A 289 11.50 1.73 -19.72
C LEU A 289 11.94 1.94 -21.18
N ARG A 290 12.64 3.04 -21.48
CA ARG A 290 13.20 3.31 -22.81
C ARG A 290 14.22 2.29 -23.28
N GLY A 291 14.89 1.60 -22.36
CA GLY A 291 15.84 0.55 -22.67
C GLY A 291 15.17 -0.72 -23.19
N LEU A 292 13.84 -0.86 -23.12
CA LEU A 292 13.10 -2.10 -23.37
C LEU A 292 12.43 -2.09 -24.75
N ASP A 293 13.19 -1.73 -25.80
CA ASP A 293 12.69 -1.52 -27.17
C ASP A 293 12.55 -2.81 -28.01
N GLY A 294 12.31 -3.96 -27.37
CA GLY A 294 12.16 -5.25 -28.04
C GLY A 294 12.59 -6.44 -27.19
N VAL A 295 12.48 -7.63 -27.79
CA VAL A 295 12.71 -8.91 -27.09
C VAL A 295 14.16 -9.06 -26.62
N ASP A 296 15.14 -8.73 -27.48
CA ASP A 296 16.57 -8.81 -27.13
C ASP A 296 16.93 -7.88 -25.98
N ALA A 297 16.39 -6.65 -26.00
CA ALA A 297 16.64 -5.67 -24.96
C ALA A 297 16.01 -6.07 -23.62
N LEU A 298 14.81 -6.66 -23.66
CA LEU A 298 14.15 -7.21 -22.49
C LEU A 298 14.93 -8.40 -21.91
N ALA A 299 15.38 -9.33 -22.76
CA ALA A 299 16.19 -10.47 -22.35
C ALA A 299 17.51 -10.03 -21.70
N LEU A 300 18.18 -9.02 -22.25
CA LEU A 300 19.38 -8.42 -21.67
C LEU A 300 19.10 -7.75 -20.31
N ALA A 301 17.98 -7.05 -20.19
CA ALA A 301 17.57 -6.43 -18.93
C ALA A 301 17.30 -7.46 -17.83
N TYR A 302 16.73 -8.63 -18.16
CA TYR A 302 16.61 -9.76 -17.23
C TYR A 302 17.94 -10.48 -16.98
N GLY A 303 18.83 -10.50 -17.97
CA GLY A 303 20.10 -11.23 -18.00
C GLY A 303 21.17 -10.80 -16.97
N THR A 304 20.80 -10.07 -15.91
CA THR A 304 21.65 -9.73 -14.75
C THR A 304 21.93 -10.95 -13.85
N ARG A 305 23.08 -11.00 -13.17
CA ARG A 305 23.48 -12.13 -12.31
C ARG A 305 23.57 -11.69 -10.84
N PRO A 306 22.73 -12.24 -9.93
CA PRO A 306 21.58 -13.11 -10.19
C PRO A 306 20.44 -12.37 -10.92
N MET A 307 19.48 -13.08 -11.53
CA MET A 307 18.35 -12.48 -12.26
C MET A 307 17.53 -11.55 -11.35
N SER A 308 17.47 -11.85 -10.05
CA SER A 308 16.85 -11.01 -9.03
C SER A 308 17.49 -9.64 -8.85
N ALA A 309 18.67 -9.38 -9.44
CA ALA A 309 19.26 -8.04 -9.49
C ALA A 309 18.67 -7.17 -10.63
N SER A 310 17.88 -7.74 -11.53
CA SER A 310 17.29 -7.00 -12.65
C SER A 310 16.26 -5.99 -12.14
N PRO A 311 16.25 -4.76 -12.71
CA PRO A 311 15.28 -3.73 -12.36
C PRO A 311 13.84 -4.10 -12.78
N ILE A 312 13.67 -5.10 -13.64
CA ILE A 312 12.38 -5.56 -14.14
C ILE A 312 12.04 -6.99 -13.68
N HIS A 313 12.82 -7.56 -12.76
CA HIS A 313 12.56 -8.90 -12.23
C HIS A 313 11.27 -8.94 -11.40
N ASP A 314 10.31 -9.72 -11.89
CA ASP A 314 9.09 -10.09 -11.17
C ASP A 314 9.20 -11.57 -10.74
N ALA A 315 9.25 -11.81 -9.44
CA ALA A 315 9.34 -13.15 -8.86
C ALA A 315 7.99 -13.92 -8.92
N ILE A 316 6.89 -13.22 -9.17
CA ILE A 316 5.53 -13.79 -9.21
C ILE A 316 5.20 -14.27 -10.62
N ASP A 317 5.65 -13.54 -11.65
CA ASP A 317 5.31 -13.81 -13.04
C ASP A 317 6.57 -13.87 -13.95
N PRO A 318 7.30 -15.01 -13.96
CA PRO A 318 8.58 -15.10 -14.66
C PRO A 318 8.43 -15.31 -16.18
N TYR A 319 7.22 -15.40 -16.73
CA TYR A 319 6.97 -15.72 -18.15
C TYR A 319 7.70 -14.76 -19.09
N ALA A 320 7.64 -13.46 -18.80
CA ALA A 320 8.29 -12.43 -19.60
C ALA A 320 9.81 -12.65 -19.68
N ALA A 321 10.43 -12.95 -18.54
CA ALA A 321 11.88 -13.19 -18.45
C ALA A 321 12.31 -14.43 -19.22
N LEU A 322 11.58 -15.54 -19.05
CA LEU A 322 11.94 -16.82 -19.67
C LEU A 322 11.70 -16.81 -21.18
N LEU A 323 10.53 -16.32 -21.62
CA LEU A 323 10.18 -16.31 -23.04
C LEU A 323 10.98 -15.28 -23.83
N SER A 324 11.30 -14.12 -23.23
CA SER A 324 12.21 -13.18 -23.90
C SER A 324 13.62 -13.76 -24.04
N ALA A 325 14.14 -14.42 -23.00
CA ALA A 325 15.44 -15.09 -23.07
C ALA A 325 15.47 -16.23 -24.10
N GLU A 326 14.39 -17.01 -24.22
CA GLU A 326 14.26 -18.04 -25.26
C GLU A 326 14.24 -17.44 -26.67
N GLN A 327 13.36 -16.47 -26.91
CA GLN A 327 13.21 -15.84 -28.23
C GLN A 327 14.48 -15.10 -28.68
N ALA A 328 15.16 -14.40 -27.76
CA ALA A 328 16.41 -13.68 -28.00
C ALA A 328 17.64 -14.60 -28.13
N ARG A 329 17.48 -15.91 -27.91
CA ARG A 329 18.57 -16.85 -27.80
C ARG A 329 19.64 -16.46 -26.79
N HIS A 330 19.19 -16.01 -25.62
CA HIS A 330 20.07 -15.41 -24.62
C HIS A 330 21.09 -16.44 -24.08
N PRO A 331 22.40 -16.11 -24.03
CA PRO A 331 23.45 -17.04 -23.59
C PRO A 331 23.28 -17.58 -22.16
N ARG A 332 22.54 -16.86 -21.31
CA ARG A 332 22.24 -17.28 -19.94
C ARG A 332 20.90 -17.99 -19.77
N LEU A 333 20.19 -18.37 -20.84
CA LEU A 333 18.88 -19.02 -20.74
C LEU A 333 18.90 -20.20 -19.76
N GLY A 334 19.89 -21.10 -19.86
CA GLY A 334 20.03 -22.23 -18.94
C GLY A 334 20.17 -21.83 -17.47
N ALA A 335 20.95 -20.79 -17.18
CA ALA A 335 21.12 -20.26 -15.83
C ALA A 335 19.84 -19.57 -15.33
N MET A 336 19.17 -18.77 -16.17
CA MET A 336 17.93 -18.10 -15.82
C MET A 336 16.80 -19.10 -15.50
N LEU A 337 16.71 -20.20 -16.27
CA LEU A 337 15.78 -21.30 -16.00
C LEU A 337 16.06 -21.97 -14.65
N ALA A 338 17.33 -22.24 -14.35
CA ALA A 338 17.74 -22.84 -13.08
C ALA A 338 17.47 -21.92 -11.88
N GLU A 339 17.86 -20.64 -11.98
CA GLU A 339 17.62 -19.62 -10.95
C GLU A 339 16.11 -19.46 -10.67
N THR A 340 15.27 -19.48 -11.72
CA THR A 340 13.81 -19.38 -11.59
C THR A 340 13.21 -20.63 -10.95
N GLU A 341 13.64 -21.83 -11.38
CA GLU A 341 13.17 -23.10 -10.82
C GLU A 341 13.54 -23.20 -9.33
N GLU A 342 14.78 -22.87 -8.96
CA GLU A 342 15.25 -22.85 -7.58
C GLU A 342 14.43 -21.86 -6.73
N ALA A 343 14.22 -20.64 -7.24
CA ALA A 343 13.43 -19.63 -6.54
C ALA A 343 11.98 -20.10 -6.29
N ILE A 344 11.32 -20.69 -7.29
CA ILE A 344 9.93 -21.18 -7.14
C ILE A 344 9.86 -22.36 -6.17
N ARG A 345 10.78 -23.34 -6.31
CA ARG A 345 10.80 -24.52 -5.43
C ARG A 345 11.17 -24.19 -3.98
N GLY A 346 11.84 -23.07 -3.74
CA GLY A 346 12.12 -22.55 -2.41
C GLY A 346 10.91 -21.92 -1.70
N ILE A 347 9.82 -21.63 -2.42
CA ILE A 347 8.58 -21.09 -1.85
C ILE A 347 7.71 -22.25 -1.35
N ASP A 348 7.13 -22.12 -0.15
CA ASP A 348 6.15 -23.09 0.34
C ASP A 348 5.01 -23.27 -0.66
N THR A 349 4.62 -24.52 -0.88
CA THR A 349 3.63 -24.93 -1.88
C THR A 349 2.31 -24.19 -1.67
N SER A 350 1.94 -23.91 -0.41
CA SER A 350 0.72 -23.18 -0.05
C SER A 350 0.75 -21.69 -0.41
N ALA A 351 1.95 -21.13 -0.59
CA ALA A 351 2.20 -19.72 -0.90
C ALA A 351 2.54 -19.48 -2.39
N GLN A 352 2.69 -20.55 -3.19
CA GLN A 352 2.98 -20.43 -4.61
C GLN A 352 1.77 -19.93 -5.40
N THR A 353 2.01 -18.95 -6.27
CA THR A 353 0.99 -18.38 -7.14
C THR A 353 0.79 -19.23 -8.40
N TYR A 354 -0.38 -19.14 -9.00
CA TYR A 354 -0.72 -19.92 -10.19
C TYR A 354 0.25 -19.72 -11.37
N ASN A 355 0.78 -18.50 -11.53
CA ASN A 355 1.81 -18.21 -12.53
C ASN A 355 3.12 -18.96 -12.24
N GLN A 356 3.52 -19.11 -10.97
CA GLN A 356 4.72 -19.86 -10.61
C GLN A 356 4.58 -21.36 -10.89
N TRP A 357 3.39 -21.93 -10.63
CA TRP A 357 3.08 -23.31 -11.02
C TRP A 357 3.15 -23.54 -12.54
N GLY A 358 2.59 -22.62 -13.32
CA GLY A 358 2.67 -22.66 -14.78
C GLY A 358 4.10 -22.49 -15.28
N ALA A 359 4.88 -21.61 -14.64
CA ALA A 359 6.27 -21.36 -15.00
C ALA A 359 7.16 -22.61 -14.86
N LEU A 360 6.93 -23.47 -13.86
CA LEU A 360 7.67 -24.75 -13.75
C LEU A 360 7.44 -25.65 -14.98
N ARG A 361 6.22 -25.72 -15.50
CA ARG A 361 5.90 -26.47 -16.73
C ARG A 361 6.50 -25.78 -17.96
N LEU A 362 6.45 -24.46 -18.01
CA LEU A 362 7.10 -23.68 -19.07
C LEU A 362 8.61 -23.97 -19.13
N ILE A 363 9.28 -24.04 -17.98
CA ILE A 363 10.73 -24.33 -17.90
C ILE A 363 11.07 -25.67 -18.57
N GLU A 364 10.28 -26.72 -18.33
CA GLU A 364 10.45 -28.02 -18.98
C GLU A 364 10.31 -27.91 -20.50
N ARG A 365 9.26 -27.21 -20.98
CA ARG A 365 9.02 -27.01 -22.42
C ARG A 365 10.14 -26.20 -23.08
N ILE A 366 10.63 -25.13 -22.44
CA ILE A 366 11.75 -24.33 -22.96
C ILE A 366 13.02 -25.18 -23.07
N ARG A 367 13.32 -26.00 -22.04
CA ARG A 367 14.47 -26.92 -22.08
C ARG A 367 14.36 -27.86 -23.27
N GLU A 368 13.17 -28.42 -23.54
CA GLU A 368 12.95 -29.30 -24.69
C GLU A 368 13.12 -28.60 -26.04
N ARG A 369 12.51 -27.43 -26.23
CA ARG A 369 12.63 -26.63 -27.46
C ARG A 369 14.05 -26.14 -27.71
N SER A 370 14.82 -25.94 -26.64
CA SER A 370 16.15 -25.36 -26.71
C SER A 370 17.29 -26.39 -26.66
N LYS A 371 17.01 -27.70 -26.60
CA LYS A 371 18.02 -28.78 -26.58
C LYS A 371 19.07 -28.70 -27.70
N ALA A 372 18.73 -28.11 -28.84
CA ALA A 372 19.62 -28.02 -29.98
C ALA A 372 20.67 -26.90 -29.86
N TRP A 373 20.52 -25.98 -28.90
CA TRP A 373 21.35 -24.76 -28.81
C TRP A 373 21.58 -24.23 -27.38
N LEU A 374 21.06 -24.91 -26.35
CA LEU A 374 21.59 -24.91 -24.98
C LEU A 374 22.73 -25.92 -24.87
#